data_AF-A0A4R3YYL1-F1
#
_entry.id   AF-A0A4R3YYL1-F1
#
_cell.length_a   1.000
_cell.length_b   1.000
_cell.length_c   1.000
_cell.angle_alpha   90.00
_cell.angle_beta   90.00
_cell.angle_gamma   90.00
#
_symmetry.space_group_name_H-M   'P 1'
#
loop_
_entity.id
_entity.type
_entity.pdbx_description
1 polymer ?
#
loop_
_entity_poly.entity_id
_entity_poly.type
_entity_poly.pdbx_seq_one_letter_code
_entity_poly.pdbx_strand_id
1 'polypeptide(L)'
;MASATISTEPAPSTGEALDSPRRIFVIWIVLVTLVALGGVIAVLAIGGRPDPSALRAAAPLLDGAWRFHIGDDPHWADADVDDSDWETMDLSAPASSHDGDVGLPNYVGGWMAHGHPGYQGYAWYRRTVTVPAGNRAWDVLGPTAVDDGYELYWNGVRLGGSGRLGASPRVVGTRPMIFALPADAAGTHAVLAIRAFMQPGNDASADGGGIHVAPTLAPRPESHALYHVQWWRTIAGYIVEVIEPLAMFALIGLALAVRPRSSHPSFIAFACIALALSAVKRLDNAIVSWTDLMSLPTYAWLSKVLWMPLSVAAWTHTWNRWNTRSSRAIDGATLLLTLVGIVGGAMQVTAMTHVFRLGLLVLLALIAVRMVRGGPMRIVALATMAFILVAQFAGELGSIGVPTIWFPFGIGVTLTQYAYAIAIPLLALLIVRTLQSKST
;
A
#
# COMPACT_ATOMS: atom_id res chain seq x y z
N MET A 1 -13.97 -40.14 73.77
CA MET A 1 -14.88 -39.15 73.16
C MET A 1 -14.03 -38.21 72.32
N ALA A 2 -14.07 -38.41 71.00
CA ALA A 2 -13.13 -37.83 70.05
C ALA A 2 -13.58 -36.44 69.59
N SER A 3 -12.62 -35.54 69.52
CA SER A 3 -12.75 -34.14 69.10
C SER A 3 -13.01 -34.05 67.60
N ALA A 4 -13.95 -33.19 67.21
CA ALA A 4 -14.29 -32.91 65.81
C ALA A 4 -13.33 -31.86 65.23
N THR A 5 -12.56 -32.24 64.21
CA THR A 5 -11.78 -31.31 63.39
C THR A 5 -12.51 -31.06 62.07
N ILE A 6 -12.95 -29.82 61.89
CA ILE A 6 -13.53 -29.29 60.67
C ILE A 6 -12.41 -29.13 59.64
N SER A 7 -12.47 -29.89 58.55
CA SER A 7 -11.62 -29.73 57.37
C SER A 7 -12.18 -28.62 56.48
N THR A 8 -11.52 -27.46 56.49
CA THR A 8 -11.74 -26.37 55.54
C THR A 8 -11.14 -26.72 54.17
N GLU A 9 -11.99 -26.79 53.16
CA GLU A 9 -11.63 -26.92 51.75
C GLU A 9 -11.04 -25.58 51.24
N PRO A 10 -9.89 -25.56 50.53
CA PRO A 10 -9.39 -24.31 49.96
C PRO A 10 -10.18 -23.93 48.69
N ALA A 11 -10.67 -22.69 48.69
CA ALA A 11 -11.34 -22.06 47.55
C ALA A 11 -10.45 -22.03 46.28
N PRO A 12 -11.03 -22.04 45.07
CA PRO A 12 -10.27 -21.99 43.83
C PRO A 12 -9.54 -20.65 43.70
N SER A 13 -8.21 -20.69 43.64
CA SER A 13 -7.37 -19.52 43.40
C SER A 13 -7.66 -18.94 42.01
N THR A 14 -8.31 -17.79 41.99
CA THR A 14 -8.48 -16.91 40.85
C THR A 14 -7.13 -16.43 40.33
N GLY A 15 -6.83 -16.75 39.07
CA GLY A 15 -5.74 -16.16 38.28
C GLY A 15 -4.47 -17.02 38.22
N GLU A 16 -4.34 -17.84 37.17
CA GLU A 16 -3.03 -18.35 36.74
C GLU A 16 -2.10 -17.14 36.48
N ALA A 17 -1.20 -16.87 37.43
CA ALA A 17 -0.11 -15.93 37.21
C ALA A 17 0.77 -16.48 36.07
N LEU A 18 0.93 -15.70 34.99
CA LEU A 18 1.84 -16.06 33.89
C LEU A 18 3.23 -16.41 34.45
N ASP A 19 3.76 -17.59 34.09
CA ASP A 19 5.14 -17.98 34.39
C ASP A 19 6.11 -16.83 34.03
N SER A 20 7.11 -16.56 34.89
CA SER A 20 8.04 -15.43 34.76
C SER A 20 8.61 -15.22 33.33
N PRO A 21 9.00 -16.28 32.57
CA PRO A 21 9.48 -16.13 31.19
C PRO A 21 8.38 -15.65 30.22
N ARG A 22 7.14 -16.12 30.36
CA ARG A 22 6.03 -15.70 29.49
C ARG A 22 5.68 -14.24 29.73
N ARG A 23 5.70 -13.81 30.99
CA ARG A 23 5.47 -12.40 31.36
C ARG A 23 6.51 -11.48 30.70
N ILE A 24 7.78 -11.88 30.68
CA ILE A 24 8.84 -11.13 30.00
C ILE A 24 8.57 -11.01 28.50
N PHE A 25 8.21 -12.09 27.81
CA PHE A 25 7.86 -12.02 26.38
C PHE A 25 6.68 -11.08 26.11
N VAL A 26 5.63 -11.13 26.92
CA VAL A 26 4.45 -10.26 26.79
C VAL A 26 4.85 -8.79 26.95
N ILE A 27 5.68 -8.46 27.95
CA ILE A 27 6.18 -7.09 28.15
C ILE A 27 6.95 -6.59 26.93
N TRP A 28 7.86 -7.41 26.39
CA TRP A 28 8.63 -7.04 25.20
C TRP A 28 7.76 -6.89 23.95
N ILE A 29 6.77 -7.77 23.74
CA ILE A 29 5.83 -7.64 22.62
C ILE A 29 5.10 -6.30 22.71
N VAL A 30 4.57 -5.95 23.89
CA VAL A 30 3.88 -4.67 24.09
C VAL A 30 4.83 -3.49 23.86
N LEU A 31 6.03 -3.51 24.46
CA LEU A 31 6.99 -2.42 24.34
C LEU A 31 7.42 -2.19 22.88
N VAL A 32 7.80 -3.26 22.16
CA VAL A 32 8.21 -3.16 20.76
C VAL A 32 7.06 -2.67 19.89
N THR A 33 5.84 -3.14 20.13
CA THR A 33 4.64 -2.69 19.40
C THR A 33 4.39 -1.20 19.63
N LEU A 34 4.47 -0.72 20.87
CA LEU A 34 4.26 0.69 21.20
C LEU A 34 5.34 1.60 20.61
N VAL A 35 6.60 1.16 20.62
CA VAL A 35 7.71 1.90 20.00
C VAL A 35 7.52 1.98 18.48
N ALA A 36 7.20 0.87 17.83
CA ALA A 36 6.93 0.84 16.39
C ALA A 36 5.75 1.75 16.02
N LEU A 37 4.65 1.68 16.78
CA LEU A 37 3.47 2.51 16.58
C LEU A 37 3.79 4.00 16.78
N GLY A 38 4.53 4.35 17.84
CA GLY A 38 4.96 5.72 18.09
C GLY A 38 5.86 6.27 16.97
N GLY A 39 6.76 5.44 16.44
CA GLY A 39 7.60 5.78 15.30
C GLY A 39 6.80 6.02 14.02
N VAL A 40 5.85 5.13 13.70
CA VAL A 40 4.94 5.29 12.56
C VAL A 40 4.12 6.57 12.70
N ILE A 41 3.49 6.81 13.84
CA ILE A 41 2.71 8.03 14.09
C ILE A 41 3.56 9.29 13.90
N ALA A 42 4.81 9.29 14.38
CA ALA A 42 5.72 10.41 14.18
C ALA A 42 6.03 10.64 12.69
N VAL A 43 6.30 9.59 11.92
CA VAL A 43 6.56 9.71 10.47
C VAL A 43 5.33 10.25 9.74
N LEU A 44 4.14 9.71 10.01
CA LEU A 44 2.88 10.19 9.43
C LEU A 44 2.63 11.67 9.76
N ALA A 45 2.81 12.07 11.03
CA ALA A 45 2.60 13.45 11.46
C ALA A 45 3.61 14.44 10.84
N ILE A 46 4.84 14.01 10.53
CA ILE A 46 5.83 14.87 9.87
C ILE A 46 5.55 14.94 8.36
N GLY A 47 5.27 13.81 7.69
CA GLY A 47 4.97 13.77 6.26
C GLY A 47 3.65 14.43 5.88
N GLY A 48 2.67 14.41 6.79
CA GLY A 48 1.37 15.04 6.64
C GLY A 48 1.34 16.56 6.84
N ARG A 49 2.50 17.18 7.13
CA ARG A 49 2.57 18.63 7.26
C ARG A 49 2.25 19.29 5.91
N PRO A 50 1.51 20.41 5.91
CA PRO A 50 1.26 21.16 4.69
C PRO A 50 2.56 21.75 4.16
N ASP A 51 2.63 21.93 2.84
CA ASP A 51 3.79 22.55 2.20
C ASP A 51 3.99 23.97 2.75
N PRO A 52 5.23 24.36 3.12
CA PRO A 52 5.51 25.68 3.65
C PRO A 52 4.99 26.79 2.72
N SER A 53 4.22 27.74 3.27
CA SER A 53 3.59 28.80 2.48
C SER A 53 4.59 29.64 1.69
N ALA A 54 5.77 29.91 2.27
CA ALA A 54 6.85 30.61 1.60
C ALA A 54 7.38 29.86 0.36
N LEU A 55 7.47 28.52 0.43
CA LEU A 55 7.87 27.71 -0.73
C LEU A 55 6.77 27.73 -1.80
N ARG A 56 5.51 27.52 -1.42
CA ARG A 56 4.38 27.57 -2.38
C ARG A 56 4.25 28.93 -3.07
N ALA A 57 4.51 30.02 -2.37
CA ALA A 57 4.46 31.36 -2.95
C ALA A 57 5.57 31.58 -4.00
N ALA A 58 6.73 30.95 -3.83
CA ALA A 58 7.87 31.04 -4.75
C ALA A 58 7.87 29.96 -5.86
N ALA A 59 7.02 28.95 -5.73
CA ALA A 59 6.95 27.78 -6.59
C ALA A 59 5.50 27.59 -7.07
N PRO A 60 5.02 28.43 -8.02
CA PRO A 60 3.66 28.33 -8.53
C PRO A 60 3.40 26.99 -9.20
N LEU A 61 2.27 26.38 -8.84
CA LEU A 61 1.72 25.23 -9.54
C LEU A 61 1.36 25.66 -10.96
N LEU A 62 1.68 24.83 -11.94
CA LEU A 62 1.25 25.01 -13.31
C LEU A 62 -0.14 24.39 -13.49
N ASP A 63 -1.09 24.83 -12.67
CA ASP A 63 -2.52 24.48 -12.72
C ASP A 63 -3.31 25.33 -13.75
N GLY A 64 -4.61 25.11 -13.88
CA GLY A 64 -5.41 25.79 -14.90
C GLY A 64 -5.42 25.06 -16.24
N ALA A 65 -5.70 25.83 -17.29
CA ALA A 65 -5.87 25.32 -18.64
C ALA A 65 -4.56 24.83 -19.28
N TRP A 66 -4.58 23.58 -19.75
CA TRP A 66 -3.58 22.94 -20.60
C TRP A 66 -4.23 22.53 -21.91
N ARG A 67 -3.49 22.65 -23.02
CA ARG A 67 -3.88 22.04 -24.28
C ARG A 67 -3.73 20.53 -24.17
N PHE A 68 -4.73 19.79 -24.62
CA PHE A 68 -4.82 18.35 -24.46
C PHE A 68 -5.17 17.65 -25.78
N HIS A 69 -4.50 16.52 -26.03
CA HIS A 69 -4.76 15.71 -27.21
C HIS A 69 -4.50 14.23 -26.93
N ILE A 70 -5.43 13.36 -27.29
CA ILE A 70 -5.26 11.90 -27.21
C ILE A 70 -4.42 11.38 -28.38
N GLY A 71 -3.72 10.27 -28.21
CA GLY A 71 -2.84 9.70 -29.22
C GLY A 71 -1.37 10.02 -28.96
N ASP A 72 -0.52 9.68 -29.93
CA ASP A 72 0.93 9.64 -29.73
C ASP A 72 1.72 10.11 -30.96
N ASP A 73 1.89 11.42 -31.11
CA ASP A 73 2.84 11.98 -32.09
C ASP A 73 4.00 12.67 -31.35
N PRO A 74 5.24 12.16 -31.46
CA PRO A 74 6.41 12.79 -30.86
C PRO A 74 6.67 14.23 -31.29
N HIS A 75 6.21 14.65 -32.47
CA HIS A 75 6.35 16.05 -32.93
C HIS A 75 5.54 17.01 -32.07
N TRP A 76 4.54 16.52 -31.33
CA TRP A 76 3.80 17.33 -30.37
C TRP A 76 4.62 17.77 -29.14
N ALA A 77 5.91 17.42 -29.06
CA ALA A 77 6.84 18.05 -28.14
C ALA A 77 7.34 19.42 -28.64
N ASP A 78 7.35 19.65 -29.96
CA ASP A 78 8.04 20.78 -30.58
C ASP A 78 7.40 22.13 -30.24
N ALA A 79 8.23 23.17 -30.12
CA ALA A 79 7.81 24.47 -29.62
C ALA A 79 6.88 25.23 -30.58
N ASP A 80 6.92 24.91 -31.87
CA ASP A 80 6.22 25.58 -32.97
C ASP A 80 4.94 24.88 -33.43
N VAL A 81 4.57 23.75 -32.79
CA VAL A 81 3.30 23.08 -33.06
C VAL A 81 2.13 24.01 -32.73
N ASP A 82 1.23 24.15 -33.70
CA ASP A 82 -0.06 24.78 -33.52
C ASP A 82 -1.01 23.84 -32.76
N ASP A 83 -1.26 24.18 -31.49
CA ASP A 83 -2.17 23.46 -30.59
C ASP A 83 -3.49 24.23 -30.37
N SER A 84 -3.83 25.18 -31.25
CA SER A 84 -5.03 26.01 -31.12
C SER A 84 -6.33 25.19 -31.16
N ASP A 85 -6.36 24.15 -31.99
CA ASP A 85 -7.48 23.21 -32.14
C ASP A 85 -7.51 22.10 -31.07
N TRP A 86 -6.50 22.03 -30.20
CA TRP A 86 -6.47 21.04 -29.13
C TRP A 86 -7.53 21.34 -28.07
N GLU A 87 -8.04 20.26 -27.46
CA GLU A 87 -8.94 20.35 -26.32
C GLU A 87 -8.26 21.08 -25.16
N THR A 88 -9.05 21.54 -24.19
CA THR A 88 -8.52 22.15 -22.97
C THR A 88 -8.81 21.24 -21.78
N MET A 89 -7.75 20.84 -21.08
CA MET A 89 -7.81 20.16 -19.80
C MET A 89 -7.53 21.16 -18.68
N ASP A 90 -8.43 21.27 -17.70
CA ASP A 90 -8.21 22.12 -16.53
C ASP A 90 -7.63 21.31 -15.37
N LEU A 91 -6.39 21.61 -14.99
CA LEU A 91 -5.70 20.98 -13.86
C LEU A 91 -5.85 21.79 -12.56
N SER A 92 -6.82 22.70 -12.47
CA SER A 92 -7.15 23.45 -11.25
C SER A 92 -7.80 22.57 -10.20
N ALA A 93 -7.02 22.14 -9.22
CA ALA A 93 -7.50 21.31 -8.14
C ALA A 93 -8.22 22.11 -7.04
N PRO A 94 -9.34 21.61 -6.49
CA PRO A 94 -9.93 22.19 -5.28
C PRO A 94 -8.91 22.19 -4.12
N ALA A 95 -8.87 23.24 -3.32
CA ALA A 95 -7.88 23.39 -2.25
C ALA A 95 -7.90 22.26 -1.19
N SER A 96 -9.04 21.57 -1.04
CA SER A 96 -9.21 20.43 -0.14
C SER A 96 -9.01 19.07 -0.80
N SER A 97 -8.69 19.02 -2.10
CA SER A 97 -8.53 17.78 -2.84
C SER A 97 -7.21 17.08 -2.49
N HIS A 98 -7.28 15.75 -2.41
CA HIS A 98 -6.11 14.89 -2.30
C HIS A 98 -6.37 13.57 -3.03
N ASP A 99 -5.30 12.84 -3.36
CA ASP A 99 -5.43 11.50 -3.94
C ASP A 99 -6.01 10.48 -2.94
N GLY A 100 -6.45 9.34 -3.48
CA GLY A 100 -7.04 8.25 -2.70
C GLY A 100 -6.03 7.31 -2.04
N ASP A 101 -4.73 7.58 -2.14
CA ASP A 101 -3.66 6.69 -1.66
C ASP A 101 -2.78 7.36 -0.60
N VAL A 102 -1.90 8.28 -0.98
CA VAL A 102 -0.90 8.85 -0.04
C VAL A 102 -1.45 10.03 0.75
N GLY A 103 -2.37 10.81 0.19
CA GLY A 103 -2.77 12.14 0.66
C GLY A 103 -2.02 13.27 -0.06
N LEU A 104 -1.61 13.06 -1.32
CA LEU A 104 -1.03 14.07 -2.18
C LEU A 104 -2.06 15.18 -2.45
N PRO A 105 -1.76 16.45 -2.12
CA PRO A 105 -2.70 17.55 -2.33
C PRO A 105 -2.80 17.93 -3.80
N ASN A 106 -3.80 18.76 -4.12
CA ASN A 106 -4.04 19.32 -5.46
C ASN A 106 -4.35 18.23 -6.52
N TYR A 107 -5.19 17.27 -6.13
CA TYR A 107 -5.59 16.17 -6.99
C TYR A 107 -6.78 16.55 -7.88
N VAL A 108 -6.67 16.26 -9.18
CA VAL A 108 -7.76 16.35 -10.16
C VAL A 108 -8.05 14.99 -10.78
N GLY A 109 -9.27 14.84 -11.28
CA GLY A 109 -9.62 13.67 -12.10
C GLY A 109 -8.76 13.60 -13.35
N GLY A 110 -8.48 12.38 -13.80
CA GLY A 110 -7.75 12.12 -15.02
C GLY A 110 -8.60 12.31 -16.27
N TRP A 111 -8.02 12.06 -17.46
CA TRP A 111 -8.73 12.28 -18.73
C TRP A 111 -10.06 11.53 -18.86
N MET A 112 -10.26 10.42 -18.12
CA MET A 112 -11.54 9.71 -18.11
C MET A 112 -12.66 10.53 -17.46
N ALA A 113 -12.36 11.27 -16.39
CA ALA A 113 -13.29 12.21 -15.77
C ALA A 113 -13.53 13.45 -16.65
N HIS A 114 -12.64 13.70 -17.60
CA HIS A 114 -12.66 14.85 -18.49
C HIS A 114 -13.05 14.47 -19.93
N GLY A 115 -14.00 13.55 -20.09
CA GLY A 115 -14.66 13.29 -21.37
C GLY A 115 -14.07 12.15 -22.22
N HIS A 116 -13.05 11.45 -21.71
CA HIS A 116 -12.40 10.31 -22.41
C HIS A 116 -12.59 8.98 -21.66
N PRO A 117 -13.84 8.56 -21.34
CA PRO A 117 -14.08 7.38 -20.52
C PRO A 117 -13.56 6.11 -21.20
N GLY A 118 -12.77 5.32 -20.45
CA GLY A 118 -12.18 4.07 -20.95
C GLY A 118 -11.00 4.26 -21.89
N TYR A 119 -10.56 5.50 -22.17
CA TYR A 119 -9.40 5.75 -22.99
C TYR A 119 -8.11 5.31 -22.30
N GLN A 120 -7.34 4.46 -22.97
CA GLN A 120 -6.05 3.94 -22.52
C GLN A 120 -5.01 4.16 -23.64
N GLY A 121 -3.74 4.24 -23.26
CA GLY A 121 -2.65 4.57 -24.19
C GLY A 121 -2.07 5.95 -23.90
N TYR A 122 -1.76 6.69 -24.97
CA TYR A 122 -1.01 7.93 -24.89
C TYR A 122 -1.90 9.16 -24.94
N ALA A 123 -1.52 10.19 -24.21
CA ALA A 123 -2.06 11.53 -24.41
C ALA A 123 -0.98 12.58 -24.16
N TRP A 124 -1.22 13.77 -24.67
CA TRP A 124 -0.30 14.90 -24.60
C TRP A 124 -0.97 16.10 -23.95
N TYR A 125 -0.17 16.79 -23.12
CA TYR A 125 -0.50 18.03 -22.47
C TYR A 125 0.51 19.09 -22.92
N ARG A 126 0.07 20.27 -23.33
CA ARG A 126 0.94 21.39 -23.71
C ARG A 126 0.52 22.67 -23.01
N ARG A 127 1.52 23.47 -22.60
CA ARG A 127 1.31 24.80 -22.03
C ARG A 127 2.48 25.72 -22.30
N THR A 128 2.18 26.94 -22.72
CA THR A 128 3.15 28.03 -22.72
C THR A 128 3.34 28.54 -21.30
N VAL A 129 4.58 28.53 -20.82
CA VAL A 129 4.98 29.02 -19.50
C VAL A 129 5.90 30.23 -19.65
N THR A 130 5.79 31.16 -18.71
CA THR A 130 6.67 32.33 -18.64
C THR A 130 7.59 32.17 -17.45
N VAL A 131 8.90 32.15 -17.68
CA VAL A 131 9.88 32.08 -16.60
C VAL A 131 10.26 33.50 -16.19
N PRO A 132 10.13 33.89 -14.91
CA PRO A 132 10.51 35.22 -14.47
C PRO A 132 11.96 35.57 -14.83
N ALA A 133 12.16 36.80 -15.32
CA ALA A 133 13.47 37.33 -15.63
C ALA A 133 14.34 37.47 -14.37
N GLY A 134 15.65 37.31 -14.54
CA GLY A 134 16.64 37.46 -13.47
C GLY A 134 17.77 36.45 -13.58
N ASN A 135 18.60 36.40 -12.54
CA ASN A 135 19.84 35.60 -12.56
C ASN A 135 19.69 34.25 -11.84
N ARG A 136 18.45 33.81 -11.59
CA ARG A 136 18.17 32.55 -10.88
C ARG A 136 18.11 31.40 -11.88
N ALA A 137 18.65 30.25 -11.49
CA ALA A 137 18.37 28.99 -12.18
C ALA A 137 17.00 28.46 -11.76
N TRP A 138 16.30 27.86 -12.72
CA TRP A 138 14.94 27.36 -12.56
C TRP A 138 14.89 25.86 -12.82
N ASP A 139 13.95 25.20 -12.16
CA ASP A 139 13.63 23.80 -12.36
C ASP A 139 12.10 23.63 -12.48
N VAL A 140 11.69 22.52 -13.07
CA VAL A 140 10.31 22.05 -13.02
C VAL A 140 10.27 20.83 -12.11
N LEU A 141 9.46 20.89 -11.05
CA LEU A 141 9.05 19.68 -10.34
C LEU A 141 7.99 19.02 -11.20
N GLY A 142 8.24 17.77 -11.60
CA GLY A 142 7.31 17.00 -12.40
C GLY A 142 5.99 16.76 -11.65
N PRO A 143 4.93 16.37 -12.37
CA PRO A 143 3.71 15.88 -11.77
C PRO A 143 4.01 14.78 -10.73
N THR A 144 3.53 14.94 -9.50
CA THR A 144 3.73 13.93 -8.44
C THR A 144 2.74 12.78 -8.53
N ALA A 145 1.66 12.94 -9.29
CA ALA A 145 0.67 11.91 -9.56
C ALA A 145 0.29 11.94 -11.05
N VAL A 146 0.67 10.87 -11.74
CA VAL A 146 0.28 10.56 -13.12
C VAL A 146 0.03 9.07 -13.17
N ASP A 147 -1.06 8.67 -13.81
CA ASP A 147 -1.31 7.26 -14.04
C ASP A 147 -0.21 6.66 -14.94
N ASP A 148 0.40 5.60 -14.43
CA ASP A 148 1.45 4.76 -15.00
C ASP A 148 2.78 5.45 -15.37
N GLY A 149 2.82 6.42 -16.29
CA GLY A 149 4.08 7.06 -16.66
C GLY A 149 3.96 8.32 -17.53
N TYR A 150 5.04 9.10 -17.56
CA TYR A 150 5.11 10.31 -18.37
C TYR A 150 6.53 10.66 -18.82
N GLU A 151 6.63 11.49 -19.86
CA GLU A 151 7.83 12.19 -20.30
C GLU A 151 7.54 13.69 -20.39
N LEU A 152 8.52 14.50 -19.96
CA LEU A 152 8.43 15.96 -19.90
C LEU A 152 9.45 16.59 -20.85
N TYR A 153 9.00 17.58 -21.61
CA TYR A 153 9.74 18.25 -22.68
C TYR A 153 9.71 19.77 -22.51
N TRP A 154 10.83 20.41 -22.79
CA TRP A 154 11.00 21.86 -22.79
C TRP A 154 11.41 22.32 -24.19
N ASN A 155 10.53 23.05 -24.88
CA ASN A 155 10.74 23.49 -26.27
C ASN A 155 11.19 22.34 -27.19
N GLY A 156 10.49 21.21 -27.19
CA GLY A 156 10.87 20.00 -27.97
C GLY A 156 11.94 19.13 -27.34
N VAL A 157 12.74 19.62 -26.38
CA VAL A 157 13.84 18.86 -25.78
C VAL A 157 13.35 18.07 -24.56
N ARG A 158 13.49 16.74 -24.59
CA ARG A 158 13.13 15.86 -23.47
C ARG A 158 14.01 16.13 -22.25
N LEU A 159 13.41 16.51 -21.12
CA LEU A 159 14.11 16.68 -19.84
C LEU A 159 14.19 15.38 -19.03
N GLY A 160 13.15 14.55 -19.08
CA GLY A 160 13.05 13.35 -18.25
C GLY A 160 11.62 12.85 -18.09
N GLY A 161 11.36 12.01 -17.09
CA GLY A 161 10.01 11.50 -16.83
C GLY A 161 9.98 10.28 -15.92
N SER A 162 8.77 9.84 -15.57
CA SER A 162 8.52 8.60 -14.82
C SER A 162 8.33 7.42 -15.78
N GLY A 163 9.25 6.47 -15.70
CA GLY A 163 9.31 5.33 -16.62
C GLY A 163 10.00 5.65 -17.94
N ARG A 164 9.87 4.73 -18.89
CA ARG A 164 10.38 4.85 -20.27
C ARG A 164 9.24 4.56 -21.23
N LEU A 165 8.82 5.59 -21.98
CA LEU A 165 7.75 5.49 -22.97
C LEU A 165 8.35 5.12 -24.35
N GLY A 166 7.51 4.94 -25.37
CA GLY A 166 7.88 4.46 -26.71
C GLY A 166 7.19 3.14 -27.07
N ALA A 167 7.61 2.46 -28.14
CA ALA A 167 6.91 1.27 -28.65
C ALA A 167 6.79 0.10 -27.64
N SER A 168 7.66 0.04 -26.62
CA SER A 168 7.57 -0.93 -25.54
C SER A 168 7.74 -0.23 -24.18
N PRO A 169 6.66 0.37 -23.64
CA PRO A 169 6.70 1.15 -22.42
C PRO A 169 7.10 0.31 -21.22
N ARG A 170 7.98 0.86 -20.40
CA ARG A 170 8.27 0.36 -19.06
C ARG A 170 7.88 1.44 -18.07
N VAL A 171 6.73 1.26 -17.43
CA VAL A 171 6.19 2.16 -16.41
C VAL A 171 6.46 1.66 -15.00
N VAL A 172 6.57 2.60 -14.07
CA VAL A 172 6.91 2.43 -12.65
C VAL A 172 6.02 3.40 -11.86
N GLY A 173 5.90 3.22 -10.55
CA GLY A 173 5.11 4.17 -9.74
C GLY A 173 5.60 5.60 -9.91
N THR A 174 4.68 6.52 -10.28
CA THR A 174 4.99 7.95 -10.35
C THR A 174 5.36 8.46 -8.96
N ARG A 175 6.40 9.28 -8.91
CA ARG A 175 6.99 9.81 -7.67
C ARG A 175 7.55 11.21 -7.89
N PRO A 176 7.91 11.94 -6.83
CA PRO A 176 8.49 13.26 -6.97
C PRO A 176 9.74 13.23 -7.86
N MET A 177 9.78 14.11 -8.87
CA MET A 177 10.90 14.28 -9.79
C MET A 177 11.18 15.77 -9.98
N ILE A 178 12.43 16.11 -10.26
CA ILE A 178 12.88 17.47 -10.51
C ILE A 178 13.71 17.51 -11.78
N PHE A 179 13.43 18.48 -12.64
CA PHE A 179 14.05 18.64 -13.95
C PHE A 179 14.64 20.03 -14.06
N ALA A 180 15.96 20.10 -14.24
CA ALA A 180 16.64 21.38 -14.45
C ALA A 180 16.28 21.98 -15.80
N LEU A 181 15.91 23.26 -15.81
CA LEU A 181 15.74 24.00 -17.06
C LEU A 181 17.10 24.45 -17.62
N PRO A 182 17.17 24.72 -18.94
CA PRO A 182 18.33 25.36 -19.56
C PRO A 182 18.75 26.65 -18.84
N ALA A 183 20.04 26.97 -18.84
CA ALA A 183 20.60 28.11 -18.09
C ALA A 183 20.05 29.47 -18.57
N ASP A 184 19.61 29.54 -19.83
CA ASP A 184 19.00 30.68 -20.50
C ASP A 184 17.47 30.73 -20.36
N ALA A 185 16.84 29.83 -19.57
CA ALA A 185 15.39 29.80 -19.43
C ALA A 185 14.81 31.06 -18.75
N ALA A 186 15.59 31.75 -17.91
CA ALA A 186 15.10 32.93 -17.20
C ALA A 186 14.71 34.07 -18.16
N GLY A 187 13.49 34.61 -17.99
CA GLY A 187 12.97 35.67 -18.84
C GLY A 187 12.44 35.21 -20.20
N THR A 188 12.34 33.89 -20.42
CA THR A 188 11.83 33.32 -21.68
C THR A 188 10.36 32.92 -21.56
N HIS A 189 9.68 32.92 -22.71
CA HIS A 189 8.45 32.16 -22.92
C HIS A 189 8.82 30.83 -23.56
N ALA A 190 8.33 29.73 -22.99
CA ALA A 190 8.67 28.39 -23.45
C ALA A 190 7.43 27.50 -23.46
N VAL A 191 7.46 26.46 -24.29
CA VAL A 191 6.46 25.40 -24.32
C VAL A 191 6.93 24.27 -23.42
N LEU A 192 6.11 23.97 -22.42
CA LEU A 192 6.20 22.76 -21.63
C LEU A 192 5.21 21.74 -22.20
N ALA A 193 5.71 20.59 -22.64
CA ALA A 193 4.90 19.48 -23.12
C ALA A 193 5.09 18.25 -22.25
N ILE A 194 4.01 17.52 -21.97
CA ILE A 194 4.02 16.28 -21.19
C ILE A 194 3.29 15.21 -21.98
N ARG A 195 4.01 14.13 -22.28
CA ARG A 195 3.47 12.92 -22.88
C ARG A 195 3.19 11.93 -21.77
N ALA A 196 1.93 11.58 -21.54
CA ALA A 196 1.52 10.61 -20.54
C ALA A 196 1.13 9.28 -21.22
N PHE A 197 1.30 8.17 -20.51
CA PHE A 197 0.94 6.84 -20.98
C PHE A 197 0.26 6.04 -19.89
N MET A 198 -0.97 5.58 -20.14
CA MET A 198 -1.70 4.65 -19.30
C MET A 198 -1.74 3.26 -19.96
N GLN A 199 -1.46 2.22 -19.18
CA GLN A 199 -1.40 0.85 -19.65
C GLN A 199 -2.79 0.31 -20.05
N PRO A 200 -2.88 -0.45 -21.15
CA PRO A 200 -4.11 -1.16 -21.49
C PRO A 200 -4.50 -2.20 -20.45
N GLY A 201 -5.80 -2.38 -20.24
CA GLY A 201 -6.35 -3.44 -19.38
C GLY A 201 -6.21 -3.21 -17.87
N ASN A 202 -5.84 -1.99 -17.45
CA ASN A 202 -5.89 -1.62 -16.04
C ASN A 202 -7.35 -1.52 -15.57
N ASP A 203 -7.62 -1.81 -14.29
CA ASP A 203 -8.94 -1.65 -13.66
C ASP A 203 -9.20 -0.13 -13.48
N ALA A 204 -9.47 0.55 -14.58
CA ALA A 204 -9.51 2.01 -14.63
C ALA A 204 -10.69 2.54 -13.80
N SER A 205 -10.39 3.42 -12.85
CA SER A 205 -11.41 4.20 -12.16
C SER A 205 -12.05 5.20 -13.14
N ALA A 206 -13.24 5.70 -12.82
CA ALA A 206 -13.86 6.77 -13.60
C ALA A 206 -12.99 8.05 -13.65
N ASP A 207 -12.09 8.20 -12.66
CA ASP A 207 -11.14 9.30 -12.55
C ASP A 207 -9.78 8.98 -13.17
N GLY A 208 -9.61 7.85 -13.87
CA GLY A 208 -8.31 7.40 -14.37
C GLY A 208 -7.75 8.21 -15.54
N GLY A 209 -6.45 8.03 -15.76
CA GLY A 209 -5.69 8.46 -16.91
C GLY A 209 -4.99 9.80 -16.75
N GLY A 210 -3.70 9.84 -17.10
CA GLY A 210 -2.97 11.10 -17.26
C GLY A 210 -2.60 11.78 -15.95
N ILE A 211 -2.53 13.12 -15.99
CA ILE A 211 -1.99 13.94 -14.90
C ILE A 211 -3.07 14.22 -13.86
N HIS A 212 -2.80 13.87 -12.60
CA HIS A 212 -3.67 14.18 -11.46
C HIS A 212 -3.16 15.32 -10.58
N VAL A 213 -1.86 15.59 -10.58
CA VAL A 213 -1.27 16.73 -9.87
C VAL A 213 -0.40 17.48 -10.86
N ALA A 214 -0.73 18.75 -11.10
CA ALA A 214 0.01 19.59 -12.02
C ALA A 214 1.50 19.73 -11.63
N PRO A 215 2.41 19.94 -12.60
CA PRO A 215 3.82 20.22 -12.31
C PRO A 215 3.98 21.60 -11.66
N THR A 216 5.14 21.86 -11.06
CA THR A 216 5.46 23.13 -10.42
C THR A 216 6.68 23.76 -11.07
N LEU A 217 6.64 25.06 -11.38
CA LEU A 217 7.79 25.83 -11.82
C LEU A 217 8.40 26.57 -10.63
N ALA A 218 9.69 26.40 -10.36
CA ALA A 218 10.31 26.99 -9.18
C ALA A 218 11.78 27.36 -9.39
N PRO A 219 12.29 28.40 -8.72
CA PRO A 219 13.73 28.62 -8.65
C PRO A 219 14.40 27.49 -7.86
N ARG A 220 15.67 27.22 -8.19
CA ARG A 220 16.39 26.01 -7.73
C ARG A 220 16.43 25.79 -6.21
N PRO A 221 16.68 26.79 -5.34
CA PRO A 221 16.67 26.56 -3.90
C PRO A 221 15.30 26.08 -3.37
N GLU A 222 14.22 26.68 -3.87
CA GLU A 222 12.85 26.39 -3.46
C GLU A 222 12.36 25.07 -4.08
N SER A 223 12.76 24.77 -5.31
CA SER A 223 12.44 23.50 -5.97
C SER A 223 13.04 22.32 -5.21
N HIS A 224 14.30 22.40 -4.79
CA HIS A 224 14.96 21.37 -4.00
C HIS A 224 14.29 21.20 -2.62
N ALA A 225 13.94 22.30 -1.95
CA ALA A 225 13.26 22.24 -0.67
C ALA A 225 11.87 21.59 -0.80
N LEU A 226 11.10 21.97 -1.83
CA LEU A 226 9.77 21.39 -2.09
C LEU A 226 9.87 19.92 -2.50
N TYR A 227 10.88 19.55 -3.29
CA TYR A 227 11.16 18.16 -3.65
C TYR A 227 11.40 17.27 -2.43
N HIS A 228 12.14 17.77 -1.42
CA HIS A 228 12.29 17.05 -0.14
C HIS A 228 10.97 16.89 0.61
N VAL A 229 10.12 17.92 0.62
CA VAL A 229 8.78 17.85 1.24
C VAL A 229 7.91 16.80 0.53
N GLN A 230 7.88 16.81 -0.80
CA GLN A 230 7.14 15.85 -1.60
C GLN A 230 7.61 14.41 -1.34
N TRP A 231 8.92 14.17 -1.31
CA TRP A 231 9.46 12.85 -0.97
C TRP A 231 9.13 12.42 0.44
N TRP A 232 9.18 13.32 1.41
CA TRP A 232 8.85 12.97 2.79
C TRP A 232 7.38 12.57 2.95
N ARG A 233 6.49 13.20 2.17
CA ARG A 233 5.07 12.80 2.09
C ARG A 233 4.91 11.39 1.52
N THR A 234 5.57 11.08 0.40
CA THR A 234 5.54 9.73 -0.20
C THR A 234 6.17 8.67 0.71
N ILE A 235 7.25 9.00 1.44
CA ILE A 235 7.84 8.10 2.45
C ILE A 235 6.85 7.85 3.58
N ALA A 236 6.14 8.88 4.05
CA ALA A 236 5.14 8.71 5.08
C ALA A 236 3.96 7.85 4.60
N GLY A 237 3.48 8.03 3.37
CA GLY A 237 2.37 7.24 2.81
C GLY A 237 2.61 5.73 2.80
N TYR A 238 3.85 5.29 2.57
CA TYR A 238 4.17 3.86 2.51
C TYR A 238 5.04 3.35 3.67
N ILE A 239 5.27 4.14 4.72
CA ILE A 239 6.14 3.71 5.85
C ILE A 239 5.62 2.44 6.53
N VAL A 240 4.29 2.30 6.62
CA VAL A 240 3.66 1.14 7.26
C VAL A 240 3.88 -0.14 6.44
N GLU A 241 3.99 -0.01 5.11
CA GLU A 241 4.33 -1.10 4.20
C GLU A 241 5.77 -1.63 4.40
N VAL A 242 6.60 -0.96 5.21
CA VAL A 242 7.93 -1.45 5.63
C VAL A 242 7.95 -1.89 7.09
N ILE A 243 7.37 -1.11 7.99
CA ILE A 243 7.39 -1.41 9.42
C ILE A 243 6.63 -2.71 9.73
N GLU A 244 5.50 -2.97 9.06
CA GLU A 244 4.74 -4.20 9.28
C GLU A 244 5.48 -5.45 8.80
N PRO A 245 6.04 -5.51 7.57
CA PRO A 245 6.91 -6.62 7.18
C PRO A 245 8.07 -6.87 8.15
N LEU A 246 8.73 -5.82 8.63
CA LEU A 246 9.79 -5.96 9.65
C LEU A 246 9.24 -6.59 10.94
N ALA A 247 8.07 -6.16 11.40
CA ALA A 247 7.41 -6.75 12.56
C ALA A 247 6.98 -8.21 12.31
N MET A 248 6.51 -8.54 11.10
CA MET A 248 6.19 -9.92 10.70
C MET A 248 7.44 -10.81 10.68
N PHE A 249 8.57 -10.34 10.14
CA PHE A 249 9.84 -11.09 10.16
C PHE A 249 10.41 -11.25 11.58
N ALA A 250 10.31 -10.21 12.42
CA ALA A 250 10.67 -10.32 13.83
C ALA A 250 9.79 -11.36 14.55
N LEU A 251 8.48 -11.38 14.25
CA LEU A 251 7.56 -12.38 14.78
C LEU A 251 7.89 -13.79 14.27
N ILE A 252 8.30 -13.97 13.01
CA ILE A 252 8.81 -15.25 12.51
C ILE A 252 10.01 -15.71 13.34
N GLY A 253 10.97 -14.83 13.61
CA GLY A 253 12.13 -15.13 14.45
C GLY A 253 11.73 -15.61 15.85
N LEU A 254 10.83 -14.86 16.52
CA LEU A 254 10.26 -15.27 17.81
C LEU A 254 9.55 -16.64 17.71
N ALA A 255 8.70 -16.82 16.71
CA ALA A 255 7.89 -18.00 16.51
C ALA A 255 8.75 -19.25 16.32
N LEU A 256 9.80 -19.17 15.49
CA LEU A 256 10.76 -20.25 15.28
C LEU A 256 11.56 -20.58 16.55
N ALA A 257 11.94 -19.57 17.34
CA ALA A 257 12.66 -19.77 18.60
C ALA A 257 11.82 -20.50 19.67
N VAL A 258 10.51 -20.27 19.69
CA VAL A 258 9.60 -20.92 20.66
C VAL A 258 8.98 -22.22 20.13
N ARG A 259 8.99 -22.45 18.82
CA ARG A 259 8.36 -23.61 18.16
C ARG A 259 8.66 -24.96 18.81
N PRO A 260 9.92 -25.31 19.17
CA PRO A 260 10.22 -26.62 19.76
C PRO A 260 9.58 -26.86 21.14
N ARG A 261 9.19 -25.77 21.84
CA ARG A 261 8.59 -25.81 23.19
C ARG A 261 7.09 -25.51 23.19
N SER A 262 6.52 -25.36 22.00
CA SER A 262 5.12 -25.04 21.81
C SER A 262 4.29 -26.32 21.75
N SER A 263 3.07 -26.24 22.32
CA SER A 263 2.02 -27.23 22.12
C SER A 263 1.46 -27.26 20.68
N HIS A 264 1.77 -26.25 19.85
CA HIS A 264 1.23 -26.08 18.49
C HIS A 264 2.33 -25.86 17.42
N PRO A 265 3.30 -26.78 17.27
CA PRO A 265 4.45 -26.58 16.37
C PRO A 265 4.08 -26.55 14.88
N SER A 266 3.00 -27.23 14.49
CA SER A 266 2.49 -27.19 13.11
C SER A 266 1.82 -25.86 12.79
N PHE A 267 1.00 -25.32 13.69
CA PHE A 267 0.43 -23.97 13.54
C PHE A 267 1.53 -22.94 13.34
N ILE A 268 2.56 -22.96 14.19
CA ILE A 268 3.68 -22.02 14.09
C ILE A 268 4.38 -22.12 12.73
N ALA A 269 4.63 -23.34 12.23
CA ALA A 269 5.30 -23.49 10.93
C ALA A 269 4.51 -22.85 9.78
N PHE A 270 3.20 -23.08 9.72
CA PHE A 270 2.33 -22.47 8.71
C PHE A 270 2.14 -20.97 8.93
N ALA A 271 2.07 -20.51 10.19
CA ALA A 271 2.02 -19.08 10.51
C ALA A 271 3.27 -18.35 10.02
N CYS A 272 4.46 -18.95 10.14
CA CYS A 272 5.68 -18.36 9.59
C CYS A 272 5.63 -18.22 8.07
N ILE A 273 5.09 -19.20 7.35
CA ILE A 273 4.90 -19.13 5.89
C ILE A 273 3.89 -18.02 5.55
N ALA A 274 2.76 -17.97 6.24
CA ALA A 274 1.72 -16.96 6.02
C ALA A 274 2.22 -15.53 6.31
N LEU A 275 2.99 -15.36 7.39
CA LEU A 275 3.65 -14.10 7.72
C LEU A 275 4.68 -13.71 6.66
N ALA A 276 5.52 -14.63 6.18
CA ALA A 276 6.51 -14.33 5.15
C ALA A 276 5.87 -13.88 3.84
N LEU A 277 4.83 -14.60 3.39
CA LEU A 277 4.08 -14.23 2.19
C LEU A 277 3.35 -12.89 2.35
N SER A 278 2.77 -12.63 3.53
CA SER A 278 2.12 -11.34 3.82
C SER A 278 3.15 -10.20 3.87
N ALA A 279 4.33 -10.44 4.46
CA ALA A 279 5.41 -9.46 4.54
C ALA A 279 5.95 -9.08 3.15
N VAL A 280 6.22 -10.07 2.30
CA VAL A 280 6.69 -9.83 0.92
C VAL A 280 5.63 -9.08 0.11
N LYS A 281 4.37 -9.51 0.17
CA LYS A 281 3.26 -8.83 -0.52
C LYS A 281 3.17 -7.34 -0.18
N ARG A 282 3.41 -6.99 1.08
CA ARG A 282 3.34 -5.60 1.56
C ARG A 282 4.58 -4.80 1.16
N LEU A 283 5.76 -5.41 1.28
CA LEU A 283 7.01 -4.79 0.87
C LEU A 283 7.02 -4.43 -0.63
N ASP A 284 6.39 -5.25 -1.48
CA ASP A 284 6.24 -4.95 -2.91
C ASP A 284 5.59 -3.59 -3.17
N ASN A 285 4.60 -3.19 -2.35
CA ASN A 285 3.93 -1.89 -2.48
C ASN A 285 4.91 -0.73 -2.19
N ALA A 286 5.73 -0.84 -1.14
CA ALA A 286 6.77 0.16 -0.88
C ALA A 286 7.85 0.18 -1.97
N ILE A 287 8.24 -0.99 -2.48
CA ILE A 287 9.25 -1.11 -3.54
C ILE A 287 8.79 -0.41 -4.82
N VAL A 288 7.55 -0.65 -5.26
CA VAL A 288 7.02 -0.05 -6.50
C VAL A 288 6.78 1.45 -6.36
N SER A 289 6.42 1.93 -5.16
CA SER A 289 6.14 3.35 -4.93
C SER A 289 7.39 4.20 -4.66
N TRP A 290 8.49 3.61 -4.20
CA TRP A 290 9.71 4.37 -3.89
C TRP A 290 10.86 4.14 -4.87
N THR A 291 10.82 3.08 -5.69
CA THR A 291 11.98 2.66 -6.50
C THR A 291 11.60 2.25 -7.93
N ASP A 292 12.59 2.17 -8.82
CA ASP A 292 12.41 1.66 -10.20
C ASP A 292 12.73 0.15 -10.32
N LEU A 293 12.87 -0.54 -9.18
CA LEU A 293 13.25 -1.96 -9.15
C LEU A 293 12.15 -2.85 -9.73
N MET A 294 10.89 -2.42 -9.63
CA MET A 294 9.72 -3.17 -10.09
C MET A 294 8.86 -2.30 -11.00
N SER A 295 8.45 -2.85 -12.15
CA SER A 295 7.48 -2.18 -13.03
C SER A 295 6.05 -2.43 -12.58
N LEU A 296 5.13 -1.51 -12.90
CA LEU A 296 3.72 -1.65 -12.54
C LEU A 296 3.07 -2.95 -13.06
N PRO A 297 3.33 -3.42 -14.31
CA PRO A 297 2.83 -4.73 -14.76
C PRO A 297 3.33 -5.90 -13.92
N THR A 298 4.61 -5.85 -13.54
CA THR A 298 5.22 -6.93 -12.75
C THR A 298 4.60 -6.96 -11.37
N TYR A 299 4.44 -5.79 -10.75
CA TYR A 299 3.77 -5.64 -9.46
C TYR A 299 2.32 -6.16 -9.51
N ALA A 300 1.53 -5.70 -10.49
CA ALA A 300 0.14 -6.12 -10.65
C ALA A 300 0.02 -7.63 -10.89
N TRP A 301 0.90 -8.20 -11.72
CA TRP A 301 0.96 -9.63 -11.98
C TRP A 301 1.32 -10.42 -10.73
N LEU A 302 2.39 -10.04 -10.01
CA LEU A 302 2.80 -10.70 -8.77
C LEU A 302 1.69 -10.66 -7.73
N SER A 303 1.04 -9.51 -7.56
CA SER A 303 -0.07 -9.33 -6.62
C SER A 303 -1.26 -10.23 -6.95
N LYS A 304 -1.75 -10.20 -8.19
CA LYS A 304 -2.96 -10.94 -8.64
C LYS A 304 -2.70 -12.45 -8.76
N VAL A 305 -1.55 -12.86 -9.28
CA VAL A 305 -1.26 -14.27 -9.63
C VAL A 305 -0.63 -15.04 -8.48
N LEU A 306 0.23 -14.40 -7.68
CA LEU A 306 1.11 -15.12 -6.77
C LEU A 306 0.83 -14.75 -5.31
N TRP A 307 0.95 -13.48 -4.94
CA TRP A 307 0.86 -13.08 -3.53
C TRP A 307 -0.54 -13.22 -2.96
N MET A 308 -1.58 -12.81 -3.69
CA MET A 308 -2.96 -12.89 -3.21
C MET A 308 -3.43 -14.34 -3.01
N PRO A 309 -3.31 -15.26 -4.00
CA PRO A 309 -3.65 -16.67 -3.79
C PRO A 309 -2.88 -17.33 -2.65
N LEU A 310 -1.55 -17.20 -2.65
CA LEU A 310 -0.70 -17.91 -1.70
C LEU A 310 -0.85 -17.40 -0.27
N SER A 311 -1.04 -16.09 -0.07
CA SER A 311 -1.19 -15.50 1.27
C SER A 311 -2.47 -15.99 1.97
N VAL A 312 -3.62 -15.97 1.28
CA VAL A 312 -4.90 -16.44 1.86
C VAL A 312 -4.87 -17.95 2.10
N ALA A 313 -4.27 -18.71 1.18
CA ALA A 313 -4.10 -20.15 1.33
C ALA A 313 -3.24 -20.50 2.55
N ALA A 314 -2.11 -19.81 2.73
CA ALA A 314 -1.22 -20.01 3.87
C ALA A 314 -1.92 -19.69 5.20
N TRP A 315 -2.71 -18.62 5.27
CA TRP A 315 -3.53 -18.33 6.45
C TRP A 315 -4.62 -19.38 6.69
N THR A 316 -5.23 -19.91 5.63
CA THR A 316 -6.22 -21.00 5.74
C THR A 316 -5.61 -22.27 6.30
N HIS A 317 -4.45 -22.70 5.80
CA HIS A 317 -3.71 -23.83 6.36
C HIS A 317 -3.28 -23.57 7.80
N THR A 318 -2.79 -22.36 8.11
CA THR A 318 -2.41 -21.95 9.47
C THR A 318 -3.55 -22.17 10.45
N TRP A 319 -4.73 -21.59 10.19
CA TRP A 319 -5.88 -21.70 11.08
C TRP A 319 -6.48 -23.11 11.12
N ASN A 320 -6.37 -23.90 10.03
CA ASN A 320 -6.75 -25.32 10.06
C ASN A 320 -5.89 -26.13 11.07
N ARG A 321 -4.63 -25.72 11.32
CA ARG A 321 -3.73 -26.33 12.32
C ARG A 321 -3.94 -25.83 13.75
N TRP A 322 -4.76 -24.80 13.96
CA TRP A 322 -5.12 -24.36 15.32
C TRP A 322 -6.13 -25.31 15.99
N ASN A 323 -7.00 -25.93 15.19
CA ASN A 323 -7.98 -26.87 15.70
C ASN A 323 -7.32 -28.20 16.14
N THR A 324 -7.87 -28.82 17.19
CA THR A 324 -7.36 -30.09 17.78
C THR A 324 -7.14 -31.22 16.77
N ARG A 325 -7.96 -31.27 15.72
CA ARG A 325 -7.76 -32.14 14.56
C ARG A 325 -7.82 -31.29 13.29
N SER A 326 -6.69 -31.21 12.58
CA SER A 326 -6.62 -30.60 11.25
C SER A 326 -7.42 -31.40 10.24
N SER A 327 -8.19 -30.75 9.37
CA SER A 327 -8.97 -31.42 8.33
C SER A 327 -8.18 -31.53 7.02
N ARG A 328 -7.92 -32.76 6.56
CA ARG A 328 -7.30 -33.01 5.24
C ARG A 328 -8.18 -32.55 4.07
N ALA A 329 -9.50 -32.59 4.25
CA ALA A 329 -10.44 -32.10 3.24
C ALA A 329 -10.33 -30.57 3.06
N ILE A 330 -10.16 -29.83 4.16
CA ILE A 330 -9.92 -28.37 4.10
C ILE A 330 -8.58 -28.09 3.42
N ASP A 331 -7.52 -28.85 3.73
CA ASP A 331 -6.22 -28.69 3.08
C ASP A 331 -6.32 -28.93 1.57
N GLY A 332 -6.97 -30.02 1.13
CA GLY A 332 -7.17 -30.32 -0.28
C GLY A 332 -8.02 -29.28 -1.02
N ALA A 333 -9.12 -28.82 -0.41
CA ALA A 333 -9.96 -27.76 -0.96
C ALA A 333 -9.22 -26.43 -1.07
N THR A 334 -8.38 -26.09 -0.08
CA THR A 334 -7.54 -24.88 -0.09
C THR A 334 -6.58 -24.91 -1.27
N LEU A 335 -5.90 -26.04 -1.51
CA LEU A 335 -4.98 -26.18 -2.64
C LEU A 335 -5.69 -26.03 -3.99
N LEU A 336 -6.85 -26.68 -4.17
CA LEU A 336 -7.64 -26.57 -5.40
C LEU A 336 -8.09 -25.13 -5.66
N LEU A 337 -8.66 -24.46 -4.65
CA LEU A 337 -9.10 -23.07 -4.77
C LEU A 337 -7.92 -22.13 -5.04
N THR A 338 -6.76 -22.39 -4.45
CA THR A 338 -5.55 -21.60 -4.71
C THR A 338 -5.12 -21.73 -6.17
N LEU A 339 -5.13 -22.94 -6.74
CA LEU A 339 -4.85 -23.16 -8.15
C LEU A 339 -5.85 -22.41 -9.05
N VAL A 340 -7.14 -22.44 -8.71
CA VAL A 340 -8.18 -21.66 -9.40
C VAL A 340 -7.87 -20.15 -9.32
N GLY A 341 -7.42 -19.66 -8.16
CA GLY A 341 -7.01 -18.27 -7.98
C GLY A 341 -5.80 -17.87 -8.82
N ILE A 342 -4.75 -18.71 -8.86
CA ILE A 342 -3.55 -18.48 -9.68
C ILE A 342 -3.91 -18.46 -11.17
N VAL A 343 -4.67 -19.46 -11.64
CA VAL A 343 -5.10 -19.54 -13.05
C VAL A 343 -6.02 -18.38 -13.41
N GLY A 344 -6.98 -18.05 -12.53
CA GLY A 344 -7.89 -16.92 -12.71
C GLY A 344 -7.14 -15.59 -12.81
N GLY A 345 -6.17 -15.35 -11.93
CA GLY A 345 -5.30 -14.17 -11.99
C GLY A 345 -4.46 -14.13 -13.26
N ALA A 346 -3.85 -15.26 -13.65
CA ALA A 346 -2.99 -15.32 -14.84
C ALA A 346 -3.77 -15.08 -16.14
N MET A 347 -5.01 -15.57 -16.21
CA MET A 347 -5.90 -15.39 -17.35
C MET A 347 -6.73 -14.10 -17.29
N GLN A 348 -6.59 -13.30 -16.22
CA GLN A 348 -7.42 -12.12 -15.94
C GLN A 348 -8.95 -12.42 -15.97
N VAL A 349 -9.34 -13.58 -15.42
CA VAL A 349 -10.76 -14.02 -15.36
C VAL A 349 -11.35 -13.72 -13.98
N THR A 350 -12.05 -12.58 -13.88
CA THR A 350 -12.65 -12.07 -12.64
C THR A 350 -13.54 -13.10 -11.92
N ALA A 351 -14.33 -13.87 -12.67
CA ALA A 351 -15.20 -14.90 -12.09
C ALA A 351 -14.42 -15.99 -11.33
N MET A 352 -13.27 -16.44 -11.85
CA MET A 352 -12.44 -17.44 -11.18
C MET A 352 -11.80 -16.87 -9.91
N THR A 353 -11.36 -15.60 -9.95
CA THR A 353 -10.86 -14.90 -8.78
C THR A 353 -11.92 -14.82 -7.67
N HIS A 354 -13.17 -14.50 -8.02
CA HIS A 354 -14.27 -14.51 -7.05
C HIS A 354 -14.55 -15.89 -6.44
N VAL A 355 -14.57 -16.94 -7.26
CA VAL A 355 -14.78 -18.32 -6.79
C VAL A 355 -13.69 -18.72 -5.79
N PHE A 356 -12.42 -18.44 -6.11
CA PHE A 356 -11.30 -18.65 -5.20
C PHE A 356 -11.47 -17.90 -3.89
N ARG A 357 -11.80 -16.59 -3.95
CA ARG A 357 -11.89 -15.71 -2.78
C ARG A 357 -13.03 -16.11 -1.85
N LEU A 358 -14.24 -16.26 -2.39
CA LEU A 358 -15.41 -16.65 -1.61
C LEU A 358 -15.28 -18.09 -1.09
N GLY A 359 -14.70 -18.99 -1.89
CA GLY A 359 -14.42 -20.36 -1.46
C GLY A 359 -13.51 -20.42 -0.23
N LEU A 360 -12.39 -19.69 -0.24
CA LEU A 360 -11.50 -19.64 0.92
C LEU A 360 -12.14 -18.94 2.12
N LEU A 361 -12.95 -17.90 1.91
CA LEU A 361 -13.70 -17.27 2.98
C LEU A 361 -14.65 -18.26 3.68
N VAL A 362 -15.35 -19.11 2.91
CA VAL A 362 -16.20 -20.18 3.44
C VAL A 362 -15.38 -21.19 4.25
N LEU A 363 -14.21 -21.61 3.75
CA LEU A 363 -13.34 -22.52 4.52
C LEU A 363 -12.87 -21.89 5.83
N LEU A 364 -12.50 -20.61 5.83
CA LEU A 364 -12.12 -19.87 7.02
C LEU A 364 -13.29 -19.74 8.01
N ALA A 365 -14.51 -19.47 7.54
CA ALA A 365 -15.71 -19.47 8.38
C ALA A 365 -15.96 -20.85 9.03
N LEU A 366 -15.81 -21.94 8.26
CA LEU A 366 -15.90 -23.31 8.80
C LEU A 366 -14.82 -23.59 9.84
N ILE A 367 -13.59 -23.14 9.62
CA ILE A 367 -12.50 -23.23 10.60
C ILE A 367 -12.86 -22.46 11.87
N ALA A 368 -13.39 -21.25 11.76
CA ALA A 368 -13.82 -20.44 12.90
C ALA A 368 -14.92 -21.14 13.73
N VAL A 369 -15.92 -21.73 13.07
CA VAL A 369 -16.96 -22.54 13.75
C VAL A 369 -16.36 -23.73 14.51
N ARG A 370 -15.36 -24.41 13.94
CA ARG A 370 -14.63 -25.48 14.64
C ARG A 370 -13.88 -24.95 15.87
N MET A 371 -13.27 -23.76 15.76
CA MET A 371 -12.60 -23.11 16.90
C MET A 371 -13.59 -22.75 18.02
N VAL A 372 -14.78 -22.23 17.67
CA VAL A 372 -15.84 -21.93 18.64
C VAL A 372 -16.29 -23.19 19.39
N ARG A 373 -16.43 -24.31 18.69
CA ARG A 373 -16.92 -25.58 19.28
C ARG A 373 -15.90 -26.26 20.19
N GLY A 374 -14.61 -26.20 19.85
CA GLY A 374 -13.60 -27.05 20.50
C GLY A 374 -12.17 -26.51 20.54
N GLY A 375 -11.91 -25.30 20.05
CA GLY A 375 -10.57 -24.75 19.97
C GLY A 375 -10.00 -24.33 21.34
N PRO A 376 -8.67 -24.35 21.51
CA PRO A 376 -8.01 -23.71 22.65
C PRO A 376 -8.00 -22.18 22.48
N MET A 377 -7.97 -21.45 23.60
CA MET A 377 -7.84 -19.98 23.65
C MET A 377 -8.81 -19.24 22.71
N ARG A 378 -10.06 -19.73 22.62
CA ARG A 378 -11.03 -19.40 21.55
C ARG A 378 -11.16 -17.90 21.30
N ILE A 379 -11.30 -17.09 22.36
CA ILE A 379 -11.51 -15.65 22.24
C ILE A 379 -10.33 -14.98 21.52
N VAL A 380 -9.11 -15.21 22.01
CA VAL A 380 -7.91 -14.59 21.42
C VAL A 380 -7.65 -15.13 20.02
N ALA A 381 -7.79 -16.44 19.80
CA ALA A 381 -7.61 -17.05 18.48
C ALA A 381 -8.61 -16.51 17.44
N LEU A 382 -9.90 -16.41 17.79
CA LEU A 382 -10.92 -15.85 16.91
C LEU A 382 -10.70 -14.36 16.65
N ALA A 383 -10.31 -13.58 17.66
CA ALA A 383 -9.98 -12.17 17.48
C ALA A 383 -8.79 -11.98 16.53
N THR A 384 -7.69 -12.71 16.74
CA THR A 384 -6.52 -12.69 15.85
C THR A 384 -6.91 -13.09 14.43
N MET A 385 -7.66 -14.19 14.28
CA MET A 385 -8.14 -14.65 12.98
C MET A 385 -9.02 -13.58 12.30
N ALA A 386 -9.93 -12.95 13.02
CA ALA A 386 -10.82 -11.93 12.48
C ALA A 386 -10.05 -10.74 11.90
N PHE A 387 -9.05 -10.20 12.62
CA PHE A 387 -8.24 -9.09 12.10
C PHE A 387 -7.41 -9.51 10.88
N ILE A 388 -6.88 -10.73 10.85
CA ILE A 388 -6.21 -11.24 9.65
C ILE A 388 -7.18 -11.36 8.47
N LEU A 389 -8.41 -11.83 8.71
CA LEU A 389 -9.44 -11.89 7.66
C LEU A 389 -9.80 -10.48 7.16
N VAL A 390 -9.94 -9.50 8.04
CA VAL A 390 -10.14 -8.09 7.64
C VAL A 390 -9.02 -7.62 6.73
N ALA A 391 -7.75 -7.90 7.09
CA ALA A 391 -6.61 -7.52 6.25
C ALA A 391 -6.58 -8.28 4.91
N GLN A 392 -6.98 -9.55 4.89
CA GLN A 392 -6.97 -10.39 3.69
C GLN A 392 -8.13 -10.08 2.74
N PHE A 393 -9.26 -9.60 3.24
CA PHE A 393 -10.52 -9.37 2.52
C PHE A 393 -10.97 -7.89 2.53
N ALA A 394 -10.02 -6.95 2.67
CA ALA A 394 -10.34 -5.52 2.67
C ALA A 394 -11.02 -5.05 1.38
N GLY A 395 -10.71 -5.64 0.21
CA GLY A 395 -11.35 -5.31 -1.05
C GLY A 395 -12.84 -5.68 -1.07
N GLU A 396 -13.20 -6.85 -0.57
CA GLU A 396 -14.60 -7.28 -0.43
C GLU A 396 -15.36 -6.48 0.64
N LEU A 397 -14.67 -6.00 1.68
CA LEU A 397 -15.26 -5.06 2.64
C LEU A 397 -15.52 -3.69 1.98
N GLY A 398 -14.60 -3.22 1.14
CA GLY A 398 -14.76 -2.00 0.35
C GLY A 398 -15.96 -2.06 -0.60
N SER A 399 -16.18 -3.20 -1.26
CA SER A 399 -17.30 -3.36 -2.21
C SER A 399 -18.68 -3.34 -1.54
N ILE A 400 -18.77 -3.55 -0.23
CA ILE A 400 -20.00 -3.41 0.57
C ILE A 400 -20.07 -2.08 1.34
N GLY A 401 -19.19 -1.12 1.02
CA GLY A 401 -19.22 0.24 1.55
C GLY A 401 -18.42 0.46 2.84
N VAL A 402 -17.58 -0.49 3.27
CA VAL A 402 -16.66 -0.25 4.39
C VAL A 402 -15.50 0.62 3.90
N PRO A 403 -15.21 1.76 4.56
CA PRO A 403 -14.04 2.56 4.20
C PRO A 403 -12.76 1.72 4.30
N THR A 404 -11.93 1.79 3.27
CA THR A 404 -10.68 1.01 3.16
C THR A 404 -9.44 1.84 3.45
N ILE A 405 -9.56 3.16 3.56
CA ILE A 405 -8.46 4.08 3.84
C ILE A 405 -8.97 5.30 4.63
N TRP A 406 -8.13 5.80 5.52
CA TRP A 406 -8.33 7.03 6.29
C TRP A 406 -7.10 7.91 6.17
N PHE A 407 -7.21 9.21 6.44
CA PHE A 407 -6.10 10.16 6.29
C PHE A 407 -5.69 10.81 7.62
N PRO A 408 -5.23 10.03 8.63
CA PRO A 408 -4.69 10.65 9.85
C PRO A 408 -3.52 11.57 9.50
N PHE A 409 -3.55 12.80 10.02
CA PHE A 409 -2.57 13.84 9.69
C PHE A 409 -2.49 14.20 8.20
N GLY A 410 -3.50 13.84 7.39
CA GLY A 410 -3.47 14.04 5.94
C GLY A 410 -2.65 13.01 5.16
N ILE A 411 -2.25 11.89 5.79
CA ILE A 411 -1.56 10.78 5.13
C ILE A 411 -2.46 9.54 5.13
N GLY A 412 -2.59 8.88 3.98
CA GLY A 412 -3.40 7.68 3.84
C GLY A 412 -2.88 6.50 4.67
N VAL A 413 -3.79 5.88 5.42
CA VAL A 413 -3.56 4.66 6.20
C VAL A 413 -4.72 3.70 5.93
N THR A 414 -4.39 2.51 5.41
CA THR A 414 -5.39 1.56 4.93
C THR A 414 -5.99 0.69 6.05
N LEU A 415 -7.16 0.13 5.81
CA LEU A 415 -7.81 -0.86 6.68
C LEU A 415 -6.90 -2.06 6.93
N THR A 416 -6.12 -2.47 5.92
CA THR A 416 -5.17 -3.57 6.06
C THR A 416 -4.05 -3.25 7.05
N GLN A 417 -3.55 -2.01 7.03
CA GLN A 417 -2.54 -1.51 7.96
C GLN A 417 -3.09 -1.49 9.40
N TYR A 418 -4.28 -0.91 9.61
CA TYR A 418 -4.91 -0.94 10.94
C TYR A 418 -5.14 -2.36 11.45
N ALA A 419 -5.58 -3.26 10.58
CA ALA A 419 -5.83 -4.64 10.94
C ALA A 419 -4.54 -5.38 11.32
N TYR A 420 -3.43 -5.19 10.60
CA TYR A 420 -2.16 -5.81 10.93
C TYR A 420 -1.48 -5.23 12.17
N ALA A 421 -1.61 -3.91 12.40
CA ALA A 421 -1.15 -3.27 13.64
C ALA A 421 -1.75 -3.94 14.90
N ILE A 422 -2.95 -4.53 14.79
CA ILE A 422 -3.59 -5.30 15.85
C ILE A 422 -3.28 -6.81 15.74
N ALA A 423 -3.36 -7.39 14.53
CA ALA A 423 -3.20 -8.83 14.33
C ALA A 423 -1.80 -9.33 14.69
N ILE A 424 -0.73 -8.58 14.37
CA ILE A 424 0.66 -8.97 14.63
C ILE A 424 0.93 -9.16 16.13
N PRO A 425 0.67 -8.16 17.01
CA PRO A 425 0.87 -8.36 18.46
C PRO A 425 -0.08 -9.42 19.03
N LEU A 426 -1.33 -9.51 18.58
CA LEU A 426 -2.24 -10.57 19.03
C LEU A 426 -1.74 -11.97 18.65
N LEU A 427 -1.19 -12.15 17.45
CA LEU A 427 -0.59 -13.41 17.01
C LEU A 427 0.67 -13.74 17.82
N ALA A 428 1.51 -12.73 18.12
CA ALA A 428 2.67 -12.90 19.00
C ALA A 428 2.27 -13.40 20.39
N LEU A 429 1.24 -12.78 21.00
CA LEU A 429 0.68 -13.21 22.27
C LEU A 429 0.12 -14.63 22.19
N LEU A 430 -0.60 -14.94 21.12
CA LEU A 430 -1.17 -16.27 20.88
C LEU A 430 -0.07 -17.33 20.82
N ILE A 431 1.01 -17.08 20.06
CA ILE A 431 2.17 -17.97 19.93
C ILE A 431 2.86 -18.16 21.29
N VAL A 432 3.14 -17.10 22.05
CA VAL A 432 3.78 -17.20 23.37
C VAL A 432 2.92 -18.01 24.35
N ARG A 433 1.59 -17.88 24.29
CA ARG A 433 0.68 -18.68 25.14
C ARG A 433 0.66 -20.16 24.82
N THR A 434 1.17 -20.59 23.67
CA THR A 434 1.30 -22.02 23.34
C THR A 434 2.48 -22.71 24.01
N LEU A 435 3.42 -21.96 24.62
CA LEU A 435 4.55 -22.52 25.34
C LEU A 435 4.06 -23.47 26.44
N GLN A 436 4.68 -24.64 26.54
CA GLN A 436 4.45 -25.56 27.66
C GLN A 436 5.23 -25.07 28.89
N SER A 437 4.66 -25.15 30.09
CA SER A 437 5.45 -24.94 31.31
C SER A 437 6.49 -26.07 31.39
N LYS A 438 7.72 -25.76 31.83
CA LYS A 438 8.69 -26.82 32.12
C LYS A 438 8.09 -27.66 33.24
N SER A 439 7.81 -28.94 32.98
CA SER A 439 7.77 -29.91 34.07
C SER A 439 9.19 -30.00 34.60
N THR A 440 9.44 -29.36 35.75
CA THR A 440 10.66 -29.53 36.53
C THR A 440 10.88 -30.98 36.92
#